data_AF-A0A2W4LBW7-F1
#
_entry.id   AF-A0A2W4LBW7-F1
#
_cell.length_a   1.000
_cell.length_b   1.000
_cell.length_c   1.000
_cell.angle_alpha   90.00
_cell.angle_beta   90.00
_cell.angle_gamma   90.00
#
_symmetry.space_group_name_H-M   'P 1'
#
loop_
_entity.id
_entity.type
_entity.pdbx_description
1 polymer ?
#
loop_
_entity_poly.entity_id
_entity_poly.type
_entity_poly.pdbx_seq_one_letter_code
_entity_poly.pdbx_strand_id
1 'polypeptide(L)' 'AVDVNASGTRREEILVSNEELKIMWKLRRVLTGLETQAAAELLLGKLKENKTNAEFLLQVAKTTPGGDDDGEK' A
#
# COMPACT_ATOMS: atom_id res chain seq x y z
N ALA A 1 -1.62 -11.88 14.90
CA ALA A 1 -2.01 -11.35 13.59
C ALA A 1 -1.60 -9.88 13.53
N VAL A 2 -1.20 -9.37 12.36
CA VAL A 2 -0.79 -7.96 12.19
C VAL A 2 -2.00 -7.16 11.73
N ASP A 3 -2.30 -6.05 12.42
CA ASP A 3 -3.33 -5.11 11.99
C ASP A 3 -2.70 -4.08 11.03
N VAL A 4 -2.97 -4.24 9.74
CA VAL A 4 -2.40 -3.41 8.67
C VAL A 4 -2.96 -1.99 8.67
N ASN A 5 -4.18 -1.78 9.17
CA ASN A 5 -4.83 -0.48 9.22
C ASN A 5 -4.30 0.36 10.39
N ALA A 6 -3.98 -0.29 11.52
CA ALA A 6 -3.38 0.37 12.68
C ALA A 6 -1.84 0.53 12.58
N SER A 7 -1.19 -0.18 11.66
CA SER A 7 0.27 -0.17 11.52
C SER A 7 0.79 1.02 10.72
N GLY A 8 1.89 1.62 11.17
CA GLY A 8 2.58 2.68 10.43
C GLY A 8 3.89 3.09 11.09
N THR A 9 4.78 3.68 10.30
CA THR A 9 6.06 4.21 10.77
C THR A 9 6.04 5.73 10.70
N ARG A 10 6.38 6.41 11.80
CA ARG A 10 6.48 7.87 11.79
C ARG A 10 7.62 8.32 10.88
N ARG A 11 7.37 9.34 10.06
CA ARG A 11 8.33 9.88 9.09
C ARG A 11 8.81 8.83 8.08
N GLU A 12 7.89 8.03 7.55
CA GLU A 12 8.20 6.98 6.58
C GLU A 12 8.78 7.52 5.27
N GLU A 13 8.57 8.81 4.95
CA GLU A 13 9.18 9.52 3.82
C GLU A 13 10.72 9.60 3.84
N ILE A 14 11.34 9.35 4.99
CA ILE A 14 12.81 9.30 5.12
C ILE A 14 13.36 7.89 4.83
N LEU A 15 12.49 6.88 4.89
CA LEU A 15 12.86 5.46 4.82
C LEU A 15 12.61 4.84 3.44
N VAL A 16 11.67 5.38 2.67
CA VAL A 16 11.31 4.90 1.33
C VAL A 16 11.40 6.03 0.32
N SER A 17 11.54 5.68 -0.95
CA SER A 17 11.52 6.69 -2.01
C SER A 17 10.15 7.36 -2.12
N ASN A 18 10.10 8.59 -2.64
CA ASN A 18 8.85 9.32 -2.85
C ASN A 18 7.86 8.56 -3.75
N GLU A 19 8.36 7.76 -4.69
CA GLU A 19 7.51 6.95 -5.57
C GLU A 19 6.86 5.79 -4.80
N GLU A 20 7.65 5.04 -4.03
CA GLU A 20 7.14 3.95 -3.19
C GLU A 20 6.17 4.47 -2.13
N LEU A 21 6.45 5.63 -1.53
CA LEU A 21 5.57 6.26 -0.55
C LEU A 21 4.17 6.52 -1.12
N LYS A 22 4.09 7.08 -2.33
CA LYS A 22 2.81 7.34 -3.01
C LYS A 22 2.03 6.05 -3.25
N ILE A 23 2.72 4.98 -3.67
CA ILE A 23 2.10 3.67 -3.89
C ILE A 23 1.61 3.07 -2.57
N MET A 24 2.40 3.16 -1.50
CA MET A 24 2.03 2.69 -0.16
C MET A 24 0.79 3.42 0.37
N TRP A 25 0.68 4.74 0.16
CA TRP A 25 -0.52 5.49 0.54
C TRP A 25 -1.76 5.06 -0.24
N LYS A 26 -1.63 4.81 -1.54
CA LYS A 26 -2.73 4.25 -2.35
C LYS A 26 -3.15 2.89 -1.81
N LEU A 27 -2.19 2.01 -1.49
CA LEU A 27 -2.46 0.72 -0.88
C LEU A 27 -3.21 0.86 0.46
N ARG A 28 -2.76 1.77 1.35
CA ARG A 28 -3.43 2.02 2.64
C ARG A 28 -4.87 2.52 2.47
N ARG A 29 -5.17 3.36 1.48
CA ARG A 29 -6.55 3.80 1.19
C ARG A 29 -7.45 2.63 0.80
N VAL A 30 -6.93 1.69 0.00
CA VAL A 30 -7.69 0.48 -0.37
C VAL A 30 -7.93 -0.41 0.86
N LEU A 31 -6.91 -0.60 1.71
CA LEU A 31 -7.01 -1.46 2.89
C LEU A 31 -7.91 -0.89 4.00
N THR A 32 -7.95 0.43 4.16
CA THR A 32 -8.80 1.09 5.18
C THR A 32 -10.29 1.01 4.88
N GLY A 33 -10.68 0.77 3.61
CA GLY A 33 -12.07 0.51 3.23
C GLY A 33 -12.55 -0.92 3.51
N LEU A 34 -11.66 -1.80 3.97
CA LEU A 34 -11.93 -3.22 4.24
C LEU A 34 -11.83 -3.53 5.74
N GLU A 35 -12.55 -4.56 6.18
CA GLU A 35 -12.38 -5.12 7.52
C GLU A 35 -10.96 -5.69 7.69
N THR A 36 -10.38 -5.58 8.89
CA THR A 36 -8.99 -5.97 9.18
C THR A 36 -8.63 -7.39 8.72
N GLN A 37 -9.53 -8.36 8.87
CA GLN A 37 -9.29 -9.73 8.39
C GLN A 37 -9.26 -9.81 6.86
N ALA A 38 -10.24 -9.21 6.19
CA ALA A 38 -10.31 -9.18 4.72
C ALA A 38 -9.11 -8.43 4.10
N ALA A 39 -8.67 -7.33 4.74
CA ALA A 39 -7.48 -6.59 4.34
C ALA A 39 -6.21 -7.45 4.42
N ALA A 40 -6.05 -8.23 5.49
CA ALA A 40 -4.91 -9.12 5.67
C ALA A 40 -4.91 -10.27 4.65
N GLU A 41 -6.07 -10.86 4.37
CA GLU A 41 -6.23 -11.94 3.38
C GLU A 41 -5.94 -11.44 1.95
N LEU A 42 -6.46 -10.25 1.60
CA LEU A 42 -6.19 -9.61 0.31
C LEU A 42 -4.68 -9.34 0.13
N LEU A 43 -4.04 -8.74 1.14
CA LEU A 43 -2.63 -8.41 1.10
C LEU A 43 -1.78 -9.69 0.97
N LEU A 44 -2.09 -10.71 1.77
CA LEU A 44 -1.39 -11.99 1.71
C LEU A 44 -1.57 -12.69 0.36
N GLY A 45 -2.78 -12.62 -0.24
CA GLY A 45 -3.03 -13.12 -1.58
C GLY A 45 -2.15 -12.46 -2.63
N LYS A 46 -2.09 -11.12 -2.62
CA LYS A 46 -1.27 -10.36 -3.58
C LYS A 46 0.23 -10.54 -3.37
N LEU A 47 0.68 -10.65 -2.12
CA LEU A 47 2.08 -10.96 -1.82
C LEU A 47 2.48 -12.36 -2.27
N LYS A 48 1.56 -13.35 -2.25
CA LYS A 48 1.84 -14.69 -2.78
C LYS A 48 1.90 -14.73 -4.31
N GLU A 49 1.18 -13.84 -4.99
CA GLU A 49 1.21 -13.71 -6.45
C GLU A 49 2.51 -13.06 -6.97
N ASN A 50 3.21 -12.28 -6.13
CA ASN A 50 4.41 -11.54 -6.51
C ASN A 50 5.65 -12.11 -5.82
N LYS A 51 6.76 -12.22 -6.55
CA LYS A 51 8.01 -12.77 -6.00
C LYS A 51 8.75 -11.74 -5.15
N THR A 52 8.59 -10.46 -5.46
CA THR A 52 9.26 -9.36 -4.78
C THR A 52 8.29 -8.24 -4.39
N ASN A 53 8.65 -7.48 -3.35
CA ASN A 53 7.87 -6.30 -2.94
C ASN A 53 7.83 -5.23 -4.04
N ALA A 54 8.89 -5.11 -4.85
CA ALA A 54 8.95 -4.18 -5.97
C ALA A 54 7.89 -4.51 -7.04
N GLU A 55 7.79 -5.78 -7.44
CA GLU A 55 6.75 -6.24 -8.38
C GLU A 55 5.34 -6.00 -7.83
N PHE A 56 5.13 -6.31 -6.55
CA PHE A 56 3.85 -6.06 -5.88
C PHE A 56 3.48 -4.57 -5.91
N LEU A 57 4.40 -3.67 -5.52
CA LEU A 57 4.15 -2.23 -5.53
C LEU A 57 3.87 -1.71 -6.95
N LEU A 58 4.60 -2.19 -7.96
CA LEU A 58 4.35 -1.86 -9.36
C LEU A 58 2.96 -2.33 -9.83
N GLN A 59 2.52 -3.53 -9.39
CA GLN A 59 1.19 -4.03 -9.69
C GLN A 59 0.11 -3.15 -9.04
N VAL A 60 0.28 -2.81 -7.76
CA VAL A 60 -0.66 -1.93 -7.03
C VAL A 60 -0.77 -0.56 -7.70
N ALA A 61 0.34 0.00 -8.16
CA ALA A 61 0.37 1.26 -8.91
C ALA A 61 -0.44 1.20 -10.20
N LYS A 62 -0.43 0.05 -10.89
CA LYS A 62 -1.17 -0.16 -12.15
C LYS A 62 -2.66 -0.46 -11.93
N THR A 63 -3.00 -1.22 -10.90
CA THR A 63 -4.38 -1.72 -10.70
C THR A 63 -5.28 -0.79 -9.89
N THR A 64 -4.73 0.27 -9.29
CA THR A 64 -5.48 1.21 -8.47
C THR A 64 -5.71 2.51 -9.23
N PRO A 65 -6.84 2.65 -9.97
CA PRO A 65 -7.20 3.92 -10.59
C PRO A 65 -7.62 4.90 -9.47
N GLY A 66 -6.79 5.91 -9.22
CA GLY A 66 -7.00 6.90 -8.16
C GLY A 66 -6.02 8.04 -8.34
N GLY A 67 -6.57 9.23 -8.55
CA GLY A 67 -5.98 10.37 -9.25
C GLY A 67 -4.68 10.92 -8.68
N ASP A 68 -3.96 11.62 -9.54
CA ASP A 68 -2.80 12.46 -9.27
C ASP A 68 -3.16 13.70 -8.42
N ASP A 69 -3.85 13.51 -7.31
CA ASP A 69 -4.26 14.59 -6.41
C ASP A 69 -3.82 14.25 -4.99
N ASP A 70 -2.54 14.52 -4.70
CA ASP A 70 -2.07 14.78 -3.34
C ASP A 70 -0.70 15.48 -3.40
N GLY A 71 -0.76 16.82 -3.40
CA GLY A 71 0.24 17.64 -2.73
C GLY A 71 1.36 18.24 -3.58
N GLU A 72 1.02 19.07 -4.57
CA GLU A 72 1.86 20.23 -4.88
C GLU A 72 1.69 21.25 -3.74
N LYS A 73 2.55 21.15 -2.71
CA LYS A 73 3.00 22.26 -1.86
C LYS A 73 4.39 21.96 -1.34
#